data_AF-A0A1Y0IGH7-F1
#
_entry.id   AF-A0A1Y0IGH7-F1
#
_cell.length_a   1.000
_cell.length_b   1.000
_cell.length_c   1.000
_cell.angle_alpha   90.00
_cell.angle_beta   90.00
_cell.angle_gamma   90.00
#
_symmetry.space_group_name_H-M   'P 1'
#
loop_
_entity.id
_entity.type
_entity.pdbx_description
1 polymer ?
#
loop_
_entity_poly.entity_id
_entity_poly.type
_entity_poly.pdbx_seq_one_letter_code
_entity_poly.pdbx_strand_id
1 'polypeptide(L)'
;MRKKYSLDFYPTTIHFPPESSLSVNQLRQILLPALLNLEGVEQSPQYHPEGDALYHSLQVFELAYNETNDPELWAAALFHDLGKAIDPPHHDLVGAEMLAGLLPSRVIWLVEHHLDLLKHSARTRKKLRGSQQLTDLEQLRRWDLKGRRVDVDVIAPEVALELVLSGLAEIH
;
A
#
# COMPACT_ATOMS: atom_id res chain seq x y z
N MET A 1 -6.05 31.27 22.38
CA MET A 1 -4.71 30.67 22.48
C MET A 1 -4.50 29.78 21.26
N ARG A 2 -3.53 30.12 20.40
CA ARG A 2 -3.33 29.55 19.05
C ARG A 2 -2.34 28.39 19.08
N LYS A 3 -2.52 27.36 18.23
CA LYS A 3 -1.39 26.63 17.66
C LYS A 3 -1.24 27.08 16.20
N LYS A 4 -0.11 27.73 15.91
CA LYS A 4 0.39 28.01 14.56
C LYS A 4 1.42 26.93 14.25
N TYR A 5 1.28 26.24 13.12
CA TYR A 5 2.36 25.41 12.59
C TYR A 5 3.11 26.23 11.54
N SER A 6 4.43 26.36 11.75
CA SER A 6 5.36 27.02 10.85
C SER A 6 5.79 26.01 9.79
N LEU A 7 5.56 26.34 8.52
CA LEU A 7 6.31 25.80 7.40
C LEU A 7 7.59 26.62 7.34
N ASP A 8 8.76 25.97 7.46
CA ASP A 8 10.08 26.38 6.94
C ASP A 8 11.21 25.82 7.83
N PHE A 9 11.67 24.60 7.53
CA PHE A 9 13.10 24.24 7.53
C PHE A 9 13.27 22.84 6.89
N TYR A 10 13.73 22.77 5.65
CA TYR A 10 14.33 21.56 5.09
C TYR A 10 15.84 21.64 5.34
N PRO A 11 16.42 20.85 6.26
CA PRO A 11 17.86 20.66 6.26
C PRO A 11 18.23 19.69 5.15
N THR A 12 19.10 20.18 4.27
CA THR A 12 19.89 19.45 3.29
C THR A 12 20.61 18.27 3.95
N THR A 13 20.53 17.09 3.33
CA THR A 13 21.16 15.81 3.72
C THR A 13 20.44 15.07 4.86
N ILE A 14 19.41 14.31 4.50
CA ILE A 14 18.93 13.21 5.34
C ILE A 14 19.92 12.06 5.12
N HIS A 15 20.82 11.86 6.08
CA HIS A 15 21.52 10.59 6.21
C HIS A 15 20.48 9.55 6.65
N PHE A 16 20.08 8.69 5.71
CA PHE A 16 19.38 7.46 6.03
C PHE A 16 20.27 6.63 6.98
N PRO A 17 19.80 6.16 8.15
CA PRO A 17 20.32 4.90 8.67
C PRO A 17 20.06 3.83 7.60
N PRO A 18 20.93 2.81 7.45
CA PRO A 18 20.76 1.81 6.43
C PRO A 18 19.36 1.18 6.55
N GLU A 19 18.78 0.89 5.40
CA GLU A 19 17.54 0.15 5.19
C GLU A 19 17.28 -0.88 6.31
N SER A 20 16.03 -0.96 6.78
CA SER A 20 15.55 -1.76 7.92
C SER A 20 16.53 -2.84 8.38
N SER A 21 17.01 -2.78 9.63
CA SER A 21 17.90 -3.79 10.23
C SER A 21 17.26 -5.18 10.42
N LEU A 22 16.08 -5.39 9.84
CA LEU A 22 15.30 -6.60 9.92
C LEU A 22 15.63 -7.50 8.73
N SER A 23 15.88 -8.78 9.01
CA SER A 23 15.96 -9.81 8.00
C SER A 23 14.60 -10.06 7.32
N VAL A 24 14.61 -10.65 6.12
CA VAL A 24 13.39 -11.10 5.41
C VAL A 24 12.49 -11.95 6.31
N ASN A 25 13.06 -12.83 7.12
CA ASN A 25 12.30 -13.65 8.07
C ASN A 25 11.61 -12.82 9.15
N GLN A 26 12.25 -11.76 9.66
CA GLN A 26 11.64 -10.85 10.65
C GLN A 26 10.52 -10.03 10.01
N LEU A 27 10.73 -9.51 8.79
CA LEU A 27 9.68 -8.81 8.04
C LEU A 27 8.47 -9.72 7.81
N ARG A 28 8.71 -10.96 7.38
CA ARG A 28 7.64 -11.96 7.19
C ARG A 28 6.85 -12.21 8.48
N GLN A 29 7.53 -12.37 9.62
CA GLN A 29 6.88 -12.59 10.92
C GLN A 29 6.02 -11.41 11.39
N ILE A 30 6.30 -10.20 10.91
CA ILE A 30 5.53 -8.99 11.23
C ILE A 30 4.39 -8.80 10.22
N LEU A 31 4.69 -8.89 8.93
CA LEU A 31 3.78 -8.52 7.85
C LEU A 31 2.72 -9.59 7.57
N LEU A 32 3.05 -10.89 7.70
CA LEU A 32 2.06 -11.95 7.42
C LEU A 32 0.87 -11.90 8.40
N PRO A 33 1.07 -11.83 9.73
CA PRO A 33 -0.07 -11.70 10.64
C PRO A 33 -0.86 -10.40 10.42
N ALA A 34 -0.17 -9.30 10.12
CA ALA A 34 -0.83 -8.04 9.82
C ALA A 34 -1.73 -8.13 8.58
N LEU A 35 -1.25 -8.79 7.51
CA LEU A 35 -2.02 -9.04 6.30
C LEU A 35 -3.22 -9.94 6.57
N LEU A 36 -3.03 -11.04 7.32
CA LEU A 36 -4.10 -11.98 7.66
C LEU A 36 -5.19 -11.36 8.54
N ASN A 37 -4.90 -10.28 9.28
CA ASN A 37 -5.94 -9.54 10.01
C ASN A 37 -6.97 -8.84 9.11
N LEU A 38 -6.75 -8.80 7.79
CA LEU A 38 -7.77 -8.36 6.82
C LEU A 38 -8.82 -9.45 6.53
N GLU A 39 -8.57 -10.71 6.90
CA GLU A 39 -9.53 -11.80 6.71
C GLU A 39 -10.78 -11.55 7.56
N GLY A 40 -11.95 -11.62 6.92
CA GLY A 40 -13.25 -11.34 7.53
C GLY A 40 -13.54 -9.85 7.72
N VAL A 41 -12.65 -8.95 7.31
CA VAL A 41 -12.93 -7.50 7.36
C VAL A 41 -13.87 -7.15 6.21
N GLU A 42 -15.15 -6.99 6.54
CA GLU A 42 -16.21 -6.67 5.59
C GLU A 42 -15.99 -5.30 4.93
N GLN A 43 -16.07 -5.30 3.60
CA GLN A 43 -16.06 -4.12 2.76
C GLN A 43 -17.50 -3.75 2.37
N SER A 44 -17.75 -2.48 2.06
CA SER A 44 -19.09 -2.03 1.66
C SER A 44 -19.54 -2.71 0.36
N PRO A 45 -20.64 -3.49 0.35
CA PRO A 45 -21.08 -4.23 -0.85
C PRO A 45 -21.44 -3.35 -2.05
N GLN A 46 -21.74 -2.06 -1.79
CA GLN A 46 -22.00 -1.09 -2.86
C GLN A 46 -20.75 -0.79 -3.69
N TYR A 47 -19.58 -0.76 -3.05
CA TYR A 47 -18.33 -0.36 -3.69
C TYR A 47 -17.38 -1.53 -3.91
N HIS A 48 -17.50 -2.57 -3.08
CA HIS A 48 -16.65 -3.75 -3.01
C HIS A 48 -17.55 -5.00 -3.00
N PRO A 49 -18.11 -5.40 -4.16
CA PRO A 49 -18.97 -6.57 -4.27
C PRO A 49 -18.27 -7.88 -3.88
N GLU A 50 -16.93 -7.91 -3.90
CA GLU A 50 -16.08 -9.02 -3.45
C GLU A 50 -16.10 -9.25 -1.93
N GLY A 51 -16.57 -8.27 -1.16
CA GLY A 51 -16.91 -8.40 0.26
C GLY A 51 -15.75 -8.40 1.25
N ASP A 52 -14.68 -9.16 1.02
CA ASP A 52 -13.60 -9.36 2.00
C ASP A 52 -12.34 -8.55 1.67
N ALA A 53 -11.74 -7.90 2.67
CA ALA A 53 -10.58 -7.03 2.47
C ALA A 53 -9.28 -7.80 2.14
N LEU A 54 -9.05 -8.98 2.73
CA LEU A 54 -7.88 -9.80 2.37
C LEU A 54 -8.01 -10.29 0.94
N TYR A 55 -9.18 -10.81 0.59
CA TYR A 55 -9.52 -11.26 -0.75
C TYR A 55 -9.34 -10.13 -1.79
N HIS A 56 -9.80 -8.92 -1.48
CA HIS A 56 -9.58 -7.75 -2.30
C HIS A 56 -8.08 -7.45 -2.49
N SER A 57 -7.32 -7.35 -1.39
CA SER A 57 -5.87 -7.08 -1.45
C SER A 57 -5.11 -8.09 -2.30
N LEU A 58 -5.48 -9.37 -2.25
CA LEU A 58 -4.86 -10.42 -3.06
C LEU A 58 -5.16 -10.26 -4.55
N GLN A 59 -6.40 -9.91 -4.93
CA GLN A 59 -6.72 -9.59 -6.33
C GLN A 59 -5.91 -8.40 -6.85
N VAL A 60 -5.80 -7.34 -6.04
CA VAL A 60 -5.05 -6.13 -6.41
C VAL A 60 -3.55 -6.44 -6.55
N PHE A 61 -3.00 -7.26 -5.66
CA PHE A 61 -1.64 -7.80 -5.77
C PHE A 61 -1.43 -8.58 -7.06
N GLU A 62 -2.29 -9.55 -7.40
CA GLU A 62 -2.12 -10.36 -8.61
C GLU A 62 -2.16 -9.52 -9.89
N LEU A 63 -2.98 -8.46 -9.92
CA LEU A 63 -2.98 -7.51 -11.02
C LEU A 63 -1.65 -6.74 -11.10
N ALA A 64 -1.09 -6.30 -9.98
CA ALA A 64 0.21 -5.63 -9.96
C ALA A 64 1.34 -6.57 -10.40
N TYR A 65 1.34 -7.79 -9.89
CA TYR A 65 2.33 -8.83 -10.20
C TYR A 65 2.32 -9.23 -11.68
N ASN A 66 1.13 -9.37 -12.27
CA ASN A 66 1.01 -9.75 -13.67
C ASN A 66 1.33 -8.61 -14.65
N GLU A 67 1.20 -7.35 -14.21
CA GLU A 67 1.35 -6.19 -15.09
C GLU A 67 2.70 -5.45 -14.92
N THR A 68 3.50 -5.79 -13.91
CA THR A 68 4.78 -5.10 -13.61
C THR A 68 5.83 -6.05 -13.04
N ASN A 69 7.11 -5.69 -13.23
CA ASN A 69 8.25 -6.31 -12.54
C ASN A 69 8.78 -5.40 -11.42
N ASP A 70 7.89 -4.69 -10.72
CA ASP A 70 8.22 -3.69 -9.70
C ASP A 70 7.72 -4.14 -8.32
N PRO A 71 8.59 -4.75 -7.50
CA PRO A 71 8.27 -5.23 -6.16
C PRO A 71 7.71 -4.17 -5.20
N GLU A 72 8.06 -2.89 -5.36
CA GLU A 72 7.47 -1.82 -4.55
C GLU A 72 6.00 -1.57 -4.94
N LEU A 73 5.66 -1.69 -6.23
CA LEU A 73 4.25 -1.63 -6.68
C LEU A 73 3.46 -2.86 -6.25
N TRP A 74 4.08 -4.04 -6.24
CA TRP A 74 3.47 -5.26 -5.70
C TRP A 74 3.15 -5.09 -4.21
N ALA A 75 4.12 -4.57 -3.43
CA ALA A 75 3.93 -4.28 -2.01
C ALA A 75 2.82 -3.25 -1.78
N ALA A 76 2.83 -2.14 -2.52
CA ALA A 76 1.79 -1.11 -2.40
C ALA A 76 0.41 -1.68 -2.72
N ALA A 77 0.28 -2.51 -3.76
CA ALA A 77 -0.96 -3.20 -4.11
C ALA A 77 -1.46 -4.13 -2.99
N LEU A 78 -0.58 -4.97 -2.44
CA LEU A 78 -0.92 -5.93 -1.39
C LEU A 78 -1.34 -5.26 -0.08
N PHE A 79 -0.73 -4.11 0.26
CA PHE A 79 -0.90 -3.48 1.57
C PHE A 79 -1.69 -2.16 1.57
N HIS A 80 -2.22 -1.69 0.43
CA HIS A 80 -2.93 -0.40 0.37
C HIS A 80 -4.09 -0.28 1.37
N ASP A 81 -4.75 -1.40 1.65
CA ASP A 81 -5.92 -1.50 2.52
C ASP A 81 -5.59 -2.02 3.94
N LEU A 82 -4.30 -2.22 4.28
CA LEU A 82 -3.87 -2.89 5.52
C LEU A 82 -4.46 -2.25 6.80
N GLY A 83 -4.61 -0.92 6.81
CA GLY A 83 -5.16 -0.20 7.96
C GLY A 83 -6.63 -0.49 8.25
N LYS A 84 -7.38 -1.16 7.35
CA LYS A 84 -8.81 -1.47 7.55
C LYS A 84 -9.06 -2.40 8.72
N ALA A 85 -8.11 -3.26 9.05
CA ALA A 85 -8.18 -4.11 10.25
C ALA A 85 -8.16 -3.31 11.56
N ILE A 86 -7.75 -2.04 11.54
CA ILE A 86 -7.55 -1.21 12.74
C ILE A 86 -8.51 -0.02 12.77
N ASP A 87 -8.51 0.82 11.72
CA ASP A 87 -9.34 2.03 11.65
C ASP A 87 -9.82 2.22 10.20
N PRO A 88 -10.95 1.61 9.80
CA PRO A 88 -11.46 1.70 8.42
C PRO A 88 -11.65 3.14 7.90
N PRO A 89 -12.13 4.12 8.69
CA PRO A 89 -12.18 5.53 8.26
C PRO A 89 -10.83 6.16 7.88
N HIS A 90 -9.71 5.74 8.49
CA HIS A 90 -8.37 6.33 8.30
C HIS A 90 -7.32 5.28 7.92
N HIS A 91 -7.75 4.21 7.25
CA HIS A 91 -6.89 3.06 6.93
C HIS A 91 -5.71 3.42 6.04
N ASP A 92 -5.82 4.49 5.25
CA ASP A 92 -4.73 5.06 4.46
C ASP A 92 -3.56 5.50 5.36
N LEU A 93 -3.83 6.33 6.36
CA LEU A 93 -2.82 6.81 7.29
C LEU A 93 -2.31 5.71 8.23
N VAL A 94 -3.23 4.91 8.77
CA VAL A 94 -2.87 3.83 9.71
C VAL A 94 -2.06 2.74 9.00
N GLY A 95 -2.44 2.36 7.78
CA GLY A 95 -1.70 1.39 6.98
C GLY A 95 -0.28 1.89 6.68
N ALA A 96 -0.13 3.16 6.31
CA ALA A 96 1.18 3.76 6.08
C ALA A 96 2.05 3.77 7.36
N GLU A 97 1.47 4.10 8.51
CA GLU A 97 2.16 4.07 9.80
C GLU A 97 2.62 2.65 10.19
N MET A 98 1.78 1.63 9.96
CA MET A 98 2.12 0.23 10.22
C MET A 98 3.33 -0.24 9.40
N LEU A 99 3.48 0.27 8.17
CA LEU A 99 4.55 -0.11 7.26
C LEU A 99 5.81 0.75 7.42
N ALA A 100 5.74 1.82 8.20
CA ALA A 100 6.83 2.76 8.39
C ALA A 100 8.06 2.08 9.01
N GLY A 101 9.20 2.18 8.33
CA GLY A 101 10.44 1.53 8.74
C GLY A 101 10.51 0.02 8.46
N LEU A 102 9.45 -0.57 7.91
CA LEU A 102 9.42 -1.97 7.44
C LEU A 102 9.58 -2.07 5.93
N LEU A 103 8.97 -1.16 5.17
CA LEU A 103 8.99 -1.14 3.71
C LEU A 103 9.60 0.16 3.15
N PRO A 104 10.01 0.18 1.87
CA PRO A 104 10.52 1.39 1.22
C PRO A 104 9.55 2.58 1.28
N SER A 105 10.12 3.79 1.27
CA SER A 105 9.36 5.04 1.42
C SER A 105 8.33 5.30 0.30
N ARG A 106 8.59 4.81 -0.92
CA ARG A 106 7.64 4.89 -2.03
C ARG A 106 6.42 4.01 -1.78
N VAL A 107 6.59 2.80 -1.22
CA VAL A 107 5.46 1.95 -0.80
C VAL A 107 4.61 2.66 0.25
N ILE A 108 5.24 3.17 1.32
CA ILE A 108 4.56 3.88 2.40
C ILE A 108 3.77 5.07 1.84
N TRP A 109 4.39 5.85 0.96
CA TRP A 109 3.75 7.01 0.34
C TRP A 109 2.53 6.61 -0.51
N LEU A 110 2.62 5.54 -1.28
CA LEU A 110 1.52 5.03 -2.10
C LEU A 110 0.34 4.56 -1.23
N VAL A 111 0.61 3.83 -0.15
CA VAL A 111 -0.42 3.40 0.82
C VAL A 111 -1.08 4.62 1.48
N GLU A 112 -0.31 5.60 1.93
CA GLU A 112 -0.85 6.82 2.55
C GLU A 112 -1.76 7.61 1.60
N HIS A 113 -1.45 7.63 0.30
CA HIS A 113 -2.12 8.51 -0.67
C HIS A 113 -3.09 7.77 -1.60
N HIS A 114 -3.30 6.45 -1.45
CA HIS A 114 -4.07 5.64 -2.43
C HIS A 114 -5.51 6.15 -2.67
N LEU A 115 -6.11 6.84 -1.68
CA LEU A 115 -7.44 7.43 -1.79
C LEU A 115 -7.45 8.83 -2.42
N ASP A 116 -6.31 9.48 -2.65
CA ASP A 116 -6.25 10.86 -3.12
C ASP A 116 -6.89 11.04 -4.50
N LEU A 117 -6.73 10.06 -5.40
CA LEU A 117 -7.35 10.12 -6.72
C LEU A 117 -8.88 9.91 -6.67
N LEU A 118 -9.38 9.25 -5.61
CA LEU A 118 -10.80 9.10 -5.32
C LEU A 118 -11.36 10.38 -4.66
N LYS A 119 -10.71 10.86 -3.59
CA LYS A 119 -11.16 12.00 -2.76
C LYS A 119 -10.94 13.35 -3.47
N HIS A 120 -9.83 13.52 -4.17
CA HIS A 120 -9.31 14.82 -4.64
C HIS A 120 -8.68 14.79 -6.05
N SER A 121 -9.23 13.97 -6.95
CA SER A 121 -8.72 13.67 -8.29
C SER A 121 -8.06 14.84 -9.05
N ALA A 122 -8.78 15.95 -9.30
CA ALA A 122 -8.26 17.08 -10.08
C ALA A 122 -7.10 17.79 -9.38
N ARG A 123 -7.16 17.95 -8.05
CA ARG A 123 -6.11 18.58 -7.25
C ARG A 123 -4.86 17.71 -7.22
N THR A 124 -5.03 16.41 -7.00
CA THR A 124 -3.93 15.43 -6.96
C THR A 124 -3.20 15.37 -8.29
N ARG A 125 -3.94 15.21 -9.41
CA ARG A 125 -3.34 15.23 -10.76
C ARG A 125 -2.60 16.53 -11.06
N LYS A 126 -3.17 17.69 -10.67
CA LYS A 126 -2.50 18.97 -10.86
C LYS A 126 -1.20 19.08 -10.05
N LYS A 127 -1.23 18.63 -8.80
CA LYS A 127 -0.08 18.69 -7.87
C LYS A 127 1.07 17.79 -8.34
N LEU A 128 0.75 16.59 -8.81
CA LEU A 128 1.73 15.56 -9.17
C LEU A 128 1.97 15.46 -10.68
N ARG A 129 1.59 16.48 -11.45
CA ARG A 129 1.62 16.42 -12.92
C ARG A 129 3.04 16.13 -13.42
N GLY A 130 3.19 15.03 -14.15
CA GLY A 130 4.46 14.62 -14.76
C GLY A 130 5.44 13.95 -13.80
N SER A 131 5.02 13.58 -12.59
CA SER A 131 5.86 12.81 -11.66
C SER A 131 5.57 11.31 -11.74
N GLN A 132 6.57 10.50 -11.38
CA GLN A 132 6.41 9.05 -11.24
C GLN A 132 5.37 8.70 -10.18
N GLN A 133 5.29 9.50 -9.10
CA GLN A 133 4.27 9.33 -8.04
C GLN A 133 2.84 9.38 -8.60
N LEU A 134 2.57 10.24 -9.58
CA LEU A 134 1.24 10.26 -10.20
C LEU A 134 1.00 8.99 -11.01
N THR A 135 1.98 8.57 -11.80
CA THR A 135 1.88 7.34 -12.61
C THR A 135 1.64 6.12 -11.73
N ASP A 136 2.42 5.96 -10.67
CA ASP A 136 2.28 4.86 -9.72
C ASP A 136 0.92 4.90 -8.99
N LEU A 137 0.46 6.09 -8.58
CA LEU A 137 -0.80 6.25 -7.87
C LEU A 137 -2.01 5.98 -8.78
N GLU A 138 -1.97 6.43 -10.03
CA GLU A 138 -2.99 6.11 -11.03
C GLU A 138 -3.02 4.62 -11.34
N GLN A 139 -1.84 4.00 -11.36
CA GLN A 139 -1.69 2.58 -11.58
C GLN A 139 -2.23 1.75 -10.41
N LEU A 140 -1.91 2.11 -9.16
CA LEU A 140 -2.47 1.49 -7.97
C LEU A 140 -3.99 1.62 -7.93
N ARG A 141 -4.53 2.82 -8.18
CA ARG A 141 -5.97 3.05 -8.21
C ARG A 141 -6.67 2.24 -9.31
N ARG A 142 -6.01 2.04 -10.46
CA ARG A 142 -6.54 1.19 -11.53
C ARG A 142 -6.65 -0.26 -11.08
N TRP A 143 -5.67 -0.78 -10.35
CA TRP A 143 -5.72 -2.15 -9.83
C TRP A 143 -6.75 -2.31 -8.72
N ASP A 144 -6.84 -1.39 -7.76
CA ASP A 144 -7.89 -1.35 -6.73
C ASP A 144 -9.29 -1.40 -7.37
N LEU A 145 -9.55 -0.62 -8.43
CA LEU A 145 -10.83 -0.70 -9.12
C LEU A 145 -11.07 -2.04 -9.85
N LYS A 146 -10.01 -2.65 -10.40
CA LYS A 146 -10.10 -3.92 -11.13
C LYS A 146 -10.20 -5.14 -10.21
N GLY A 147 -9.63 -5.08 -9.00
CA GLY A 147 -9.62 -6.15 -7.99
C GLY A 147 -10.93 -6.29 -7.21
N ARG A 148 -12.06 -5.90 -7.83
CA ARG A 148 -13.41 -5.94 -7.26
C ARG A 148 -14.24 -7.02 -7.91
N ARG A 149 -13.62 -8.18 -8.15
CA ARG A 149 -14.26 -9.32 -8.82
C ARG A 149 -14.80 -10.29 -7.79
N VAL A 150 -16.01 -10.76 -8.04
CA VAL A 150 -16.61 -11.88 -7.31
C VAL A 150 -16.21 -13.19 -7.98
N ASP A 151 -16.13 -14.26 -7.19
CA ASP A 151 -15.93 -15.64 -7.65
C ASP A 151 -14.67 -15.86 -8.51
N VAL A 152 -13.58 -15.16 -8.19
CA VAL A 152 -12.26 -15.41 -8.78
C VAL A 152 -11.34 -16.11 -7.78
N ASP A 153 -10.52 -17.04 -8.28
CA ASP A 153 -9.44 -17.60 -7.48
C ASP A 153 -8.37 -16.54 -7.24
N VAL A 154 -7.77 -16.55 -6.04
CA VAL A 154 -6.64 -15.69 -5.69
C VAL A 154 -5.51 -16.53 -5.13
N ILE A 155 -4.29 -16.04 -5.32
CA ILE A 155 -3.08 -16.59 -4.70
C ILE A 155 -3.18 -16.60 -3.16
N ALA A 156 -2.51 -17.57 -2.53
CA ALA A 156 -2.41 -17.61 -1.06
C ALA A 156 -1.61 -16.42 -0.51
N PRO A 157 -1.99 -15.85 0.66
CA PRO A 157 -1.34 -14.68 1.23
C PRO A 157 0.14 -14.92 1.58
N GLU A 158 0.51 -16.12 2.00
CA GLU A 158 1.91 -16.48 2.25
C GLU A 158 2.75 -16.39 0.98
N VAL A 159 2.20 -16.81 -0.15
CA VAL A 159 2.91 -16.81 -1.43
C VAL A 159 3.01 -15.38 -1.98
N ALA A 160 1.93 -14.60 -1.91
CA ALA A 160 1.95 -13.19 -2.29
C ALA A 160 3.03 -12.42 -1.49
N LEU A 161 3.07 -12.61 -0.18
CA LEU A 161 4.05 -11.97 0.68
C LEU A 161 5.48 -12.42 0.36
N GLU A 162 5.70 -13.71 0.12
CA GLU A 162 7.03 -14.24 -0.23
C GLU A 162 7.54 -13.64 -1.55
N LEU A 163 6.66 -13.48 -2.56
CA LEU A 163 6.99 -12.83 -3.82
C LEU A 163 7.38 -11.35 -3.62
N VAL A 164 6.63 -10.62 -2.80
CA VAL A 164 6.95 -9.22 -2.44
C VAL A 164 8.31 -9.15 -1.75
N LEU A 165 8.54 -9.94 -0.72
CA LEU A 165 9.78 -9.87 0.07
C LEU A 165 11.00 -10.32 -0.73
N SER A 166 10.86 -11.35 -1.57
CA SER A 166 11.93 -11.80 -2.46
C SER A 166 12.27 -10.71 -3.48
N GLY A 167 11.27 -10.12 -4.12
CA GLY A 167 11.47 -9.05 -5.09
C GLY A 167 12.12 -7.81 -4.47
N LEU A 168 11.70 -7.40 -3.26
CA LEU A 168 12.32 -6.28 -2.55
C LEU A 168 13.78 -6.57 -2.18
N ALA A 169 14.10 -7.81 -1.79
CA ALA A 169 15.46 -8.21 -1.45
C ALA A 169 16.42 -8.25 -2.65
N GLU A 170 15.92 -8.34 -3.89
CA GLU A 170 16.74 -8.34 -5.11
C GLU A 170 17.09 -6.93 -5.62
N ILE A 171 16.42 -5.88 -5.12
CA ILE A 171 16.67 -4.48 -5.51
C ILE A 171 17.81 -3.86 -4.69
N HIS A 172 18.20 -4.47 -3.56
CA HIS A 172 19.25 -4.03 -2.64
C HIS A 172 20.50 -4.93 -2.71
#